data_AF-A0A5C2HV79-F1
#
_entry.id   AF-A0A5C2HV79-F1
#
_cell.length_a   1.000
_cell.length_b   1.000
_cell.length_c   1.000
_cell.angle_alpha   90.00
_cell.angle_beta   90.00
_cell.angle_gamma   90.00
#
_symmetry.space_group_name_H-M   'P 1'
#
loop_
_entity.id
_entity.type
_entity.pdbx_description
1 polymer ?
#
loop_
_entity_poly.entity_id
_entity_poly.type
_entity_poly.pdbx_seq_one_letter_code
_entity_poly.pdbx_strand_id
1 'polypeptide(L)'
;MPDIMLLLTCLSYELGKTNQRRLVRIAEAMLSMTGRVTMLGLSRSVYRLLIEERLRQEGLEATVTGREKHLYSIYQKMRDKHLSFKEVTDLFGVRIIVPRVDACYRALGMVHNLFKPVPGRFKDYIAIPKINGYQSLHTSLQSSYGFPIDVQIRTIEMEREAEHGIASHWLYKSDEESSIHVTESRVREWMQKLLEMQQSAGDPLEFLESVKLDLFPDEVYVFTPKGEITALPRGATAVDFAYSVHTDIGNHCIAARVDGRPAPLHIALHNGQRVEIITDTNAQPNPSWLQFVATAKARTSIRNYLKNIKTNEAIELGRRMLDTALKSLHHTLAELEQAELITPRLSKWQLQSSDELFAEIGFGNHLAPLIARELLQQHDAEQSVAEAKSTLAIRGTEGSIVTYAKCCRPIPGDPIFGYFTSGRGVVIHTCNCNNLATYQKHPQKWVDVTWDSMHDNTLFLADLRVSVSNQRGVLATVAATGLVHRFVRPPSLAQA
;
A
#
# COMPACT_ATOMS: atom_id res chain seq x y z
N MET A 1 -29.47 -12.63 -42.34
CA MET A 1 -30.63 -13.24 -41.64
C MET A 1 -30.43 -14.71 -41.25
N PRO A 2 -29.58 -15.55 -41.91
CA PRO A 2 -29.23 -16.88 -41.40
C PRO A 2 -28.23 -16.87 -40.23
N ASP A 3 -27.37 -15.85 -40.13
CA ASP A 3 -26.25 -15.83 -39.18
C ASP A 3 -26.61 -15.58 -37.71
N ILE A 4 -27.79 -15.04 -37.40
CA ILE A 4 -28.16 -14.67 -36.02
C ILE A 4 -28.54 -15.92 -35.20
N MET A 5 -29.21 -16.89 -35.81
CA MET A 5 -29.51 -18.17 -35.17
C MET A 5 -28.24 -18.99 -34.94
N LEU A 6 -27.30 -18.96 -35.89
CA LEU A 6 -25.99 -19.61 -35.74
C LEU A 6 -25.17 -18.94 -34.62
N LEU A 7 -25.17 -17.60 -34.55
CA LEU A 7 -24.54 -16.83 -33.47
C LEU A 7 -25.13 -17.13 -32.08
N LEU A 8 -26.46 -17.22 -31.97
CA LEU A 8 -27.14 -17.57 -30.72
C LEU A 8 -26.83 -19.01 -30.28
N THR A 9 -26.60 -19.91 -31.24
CA THR A 9 -26.21 -21.30 -30.97
C THR A 9 -24.74 -21.38 -30.53
N CYS A 10 -23.83 -20.63 -31.15
CA CYS A 10 -22.43 -20.55 -30.71
C CYS A 10 -22.27 -19.88 -29.34
N LEU A 11 -22.99 -18.78 -29.08
CA LEU A 11 -22.97 -18.07 -27.80
C LEU A 11 -23.56 -18.89 -26.64
N SER A 12 -24.40 -19.90 -26.95
CA SER A 12 -24.92 -20.83 -25.95
C SER A 12 -23.90 -21.84 -25.44
N TYR A 13 -22.84 -22.10 -26.21
CA TYR A 13 -21.84 -23.10 -25.90
C TYR A 13 -20.72 -22.55 -24.99
N GLU A 14 -20.35 -21.28 -25.13
CA GLU A 14 -19.27 -20.64 -24.34
C GLU A 14 -19.70 -20.04 -22.99
N LEU A 15 -20.98 -19.67 -22.84
CA LEU A 15 -21.45 -18.95 -21.65
C LEU A 15 -22.52 -19.78 -20.93
N GLY A 16 -22.16 -20.34 -19.78
CA GLY A 16 -23.00 -21.24 -18.98
C GLY A 16 -24.46 -20.77 -18.78
N LYS A 17 -25.33 -21.75 -18.48
CA LYS A 17 -26.81 -21.69 -18.49
C LYS A 17 -27.47 -20.47 -17.84
N THR A 18 -26.82 -19.75 -16.92
CA THR A 18 -27.37 -18.62 -16.17
C THR A 18 -27.50 -17.32 -16.98
N ASN A 19 -26.68 -17.11 -18.01
CA ASN A 19 -26.70 -15.88 -18.83
C ASN A 19 -27.49 -15.99 -20.15
N GLN A 20 -27.85 -17.21 -20.53
CA GLN A 20 -28.44 -17.53 -21.83
C GLN A 20 -29.83 -16.89 -22.04
N ARG A 21 -30.72 -16.97 -21.03
CA ARG A 21 -32.08 -16.38 -21.10
C ARG A 21 -32.07 -14.85 -21.19
N ARG A 22 -31.04 -14.19 -20.67
CA ARG A 22 -30.92 -12.71 -20.71
C ARG A 22 -30.38 -12.23 -22.05
N LEU A 23 -29.41 -12.95 -22.63
CA LEU A 23 -28.91 -12.68 -23.99
C LEU A 23 -30.00 -12.86 -25.04
N VAL A 24 -30.82 -13.92 -24.91
CA VAL A 24 -31.99 -14.14 -25.80
C VAL A 24 -32.98 -12.98 -25.68
N ARG A 25 -33.31 -12.51 -24.48
CA ARG A 25 -34.19 -11.34 -24.30
C ARG A 25 -33.62 -10.04 -24.88
N ILE A 26 -32.30 -9.84 -24.84
CA ILE A 26 -31.64 -8.69 -25.48
C ILE A 26 -31.70 -8.81 -27.00
N ALA A 27 -31.48 -10.01 -27.54
CA ALA A 27 -31.64 -10.28 -28.96
C ALA A 27 -33.09 -10.10 -29.42
N GLU A 28 -34.08 -10.56 -28.65
CA GLU A 28 -35.51 -10.33 -28.88
C GLU A 28 -35.90 -8.85 -28.74
N ALA A 29 -35.31 -8.11 -27.79
CA ALA A 29 -35.47 -6.67 -27.68
C ALA A 29 -34.88 -5.92 -28.89
N MET A 30 -33.75 -6.38 -29.42
CA MET A 30 -33.17 -5.87 -30.68
C MET A 30 -34.08 -6.16 -31.88
N LEU A 31 -34.65 -7.37 -31.96
CA LEU A 31 -35.55 -7.79 -33.04
C LEU A 31 -36.91 -7.07 -32.99
N SER A 32 -37.46 -6.83 -31.79
CA SER A 32 -38.71 -6.08 -31.59
C SER A 32 -38.56 -4.57 -31.83
N MET A 33 -37.33 -4.06 -31.83
CA MET A 33 -37.01 -2.68 -32.21
C MET A 33 -36.56 -2.52 -33.66
N THR A 34 -36.88 -3.50 -34.52
CA THR A 34 -36.49 -3.58 -35.94
C THR A 34 -36.54 -2.23 -36.65
N GLY A 35 -37.63 -1.46 -36.60
CA GLY A 35 -37.70 -0.13 -37.25
C GLY A 35 -36.67 0.90 -36.75
N ARG A 36 -36.34 0.93 -35.45
CA ARG A 36 -35.34 1.85 -34.87
C ARG A 36 -33.92 1.35 -35.11
N VAL A 37 -33.70 0.03 -35.09
CA VAL A 37 -32.41 -0.60 -35.39
C VAL A 37 -32.06 -0.43 -36.87
N THR A 38 -33.03 -0.55 -37.79
CA THR A 38 -32.81 -0.27 -39.22
C THR A 38 -32.50 1.20 -39.46
N MET A 39 -33.19 2.12 -38.77
CA MET A 39 -32.92 3.57 -38.85
C MET A 39 -31.54 3.94 -38.28
N LEU A 40 -31.12 3.32 -37.17
CA LEU A 40 -29.79 3.50 -36.61
C LEU A 40 -28.70 2.84 -37.50
N GLY A 41 -28.99 1.70 -38.13
CA GLY A 41 -28.11 1.07 -39.12
C GLY A 41 -27.93 1.91 -40.39
N LEU A 42 -29.00 2.55 -40.88
CA LEU A 42 -28.94 3.54 -41.95
C LEU A 42 -28.12 4.76 -41.53
N SER A 43 -28.29 5.25 -40.30
CA SER A 43 -27.51 6.36 -39.76
C SER A 43 -26.00 6.04 -39.69
N ARG A 44 -25.62 4.81 -39.34
CA ARG A 44 -24.23 4.34 -39.36
C ARG A 44 -23.63 4.42 -40.76
N SER A 45 -24.34 3.93 -41.78
CA SER A 45 -23.87 3.98 -43.17
C SER A 45 -23.70 5.43 -43.65
N VAL A 46 -24.62 6.32 -43.26
CA VAL A 46 -24.53 7.76 -43.59
C VAL A 46 -23.34 8.42 -42.88
N TYR A 47 -23.16 8.20 -41.57
CA TYR A 47 -22.03 8.79 -40.84
C TYR A 47 -20.69 8.25 -41.33
N ARG A 48 -20.59 6.96 -41.67
CA ARG A 48 -19.41 6.39 -42.32
C ARG A 48 -19.09 7.14 -43.62
N LEU A 49 -20.06 7.27 -44.52
CA LEU A 49 -19.88 7.93 -45.81
C LEU A 49 -19.49 9.41 -45.66
N LEU A 50 -20.10 10.13 -44.71
CA LEU A 50 -19.77 11.53 -44.43
C LEU A 50 -18.33 11.69 -43.91
N ILE A 51 -17.89 10.79 -43.02
CA ILE A 51 -16.53 10.79 -42.51
C ILE A 51 -15.55 10.42 -43.63
N GLU A 52 -15.83 9.38 -44.41
CA GLU A 52 -15.00 8.98 -45.57
C GLU A 52 -14.84 10.11 -46.58
N GLU A 53 -15.92 10.80 -46.93
CA GLU A 53 -15.91 11.92 -47.86
C GLU A 53 -15.04 13.07 -47.33
N ARG A 54 -15.19 13.42 -46.05
CA ARG A 54 -14.41 14.50 -45.45
C ARG A 54 -12.92 14.16 -45.39
N LEU A 55 -12.57 12.93 -45.01
CA LEU A 55 -11.18 12.49 -44.97
C LEU A 55 -10.56 12.50 -46.38
N ARG A 56 -11.34 12.12 -47.40
CA ARG A 56 -10.90 12.17 -48.81
C ARG A 56 -10.67 13.60 -49.31
N GLN A 57 -11.58 14.53 -49.00
CA GLN A 57 -11.46 15.94 -49.39
C GLN A 57 -10.21 16.61 -48.83
N GLU A 58 -9.81 16.22 -47.62
CA GLU A 58 -8.61 16.72 -46.94
C GLU A 58 -7.35 15.89 -47.26
N GLY A 59 -7.44 14.92 -48.18
CA GLY A 59 -6.31 14.11 -48.64
C GLY A 59 -5.74 13.14 -47.60
N LEU A 60 -6.53 12.72 -46.60
CA LEU A 60 -6.10 11.76 -45.59
C LEU A 60 -6.49 10.32 -46.00
N GLU A 61 -5.49 9.47 -46.20
CA GLU A 61 -5.70 8.04 -46.44
C GLU A 61 -6.17 7.35 -45.15
N ALA A 62 -7.39 6.84 -45.16
CA ALA A 62 -8.00 6.19 -44.01
C ALA A 62 -9.07 5.17 -44.44
N THR A 63 -9.14 4.06 -43.71
CA THR A 63 -10.21 3.06 -43.85
C THR A 63 -11.25 3.28 -42.76
N VAL A 64 -12.48 3.58 -43.14
CA VAL A 64 -13.58 3.80 -42.20
C VAL A 64 -14.49 2.58 -42.17
N THR A 65 -14.58 1.92 -41.03
CA THR A 65 -15.45 0.78 -40.83
C THR A 65 -16.48 1.09 -39.75
N GLY A 66 -17.69 0.59 -39.91
CA GLY A 66 -18.65 0.69 -38.82
C GLY A 66 -18.42 -0.43 -37.82
N ARG A 67 -18.46 -0.11 -36.52
CA ARG A 67 -18.27 -1.05 -35.42
C ARG A 67 -19.60 -1.36 -34.73
N GLU A 68 -19.92 -2.65 -34.62
CA GLU A 68 -21.03 -3.13 -33.80
C GLU A 68 -20.52 -3.44 -32.39
N LYS A 69 -21.28 -3.07 -31.35
CA LYS A 69 -20.96 -3.49 -29.98
C LYS A 69 -21.44 -4.91 -29.75
N HIS A 70 -20.60 -5.74 -29.15
CA HIS A 70 -20.99 -7.09 -28.74
C HIS A 70 -22.18 -7.04 -27.75
N LEU A 71 -23.11 -7.98 -27.91
CA LEU A 71 -24.32 -8.10 -27.08
C LEU A 71 -23.99 -8.14 -25.58
N TYR A 72 -22.92 -8.83 -25.21
CA TYR A 72 -22.47 -8.90 -23.82
C TYR A 72 -22.02 -7.54 -23.26
N SER A 73 -21.32 -6.72 -24.05
CA SER A 73 -20.92 -5.37 -23.63
C SER A 73 -22.12 -4.43 -23.47
N ILE A 74 -23.15 -4.59 -24.33
CA ILE A 74 -24.42 -3.87 -24.20
C ILE A 74 -25.11 -4.27 -22.89
N TYR A 75 -25.17 -5.57 -22.59
CA TYR A 75 -25.73 -6.08 -21.35
C TYR A 75 -25.00 -5.54 -20.10
N GLN A 76 -23.67 -5.61 -20.07
CA GLN A 76 -22.87 -5.08 -18.96
C GLN A 76 -23.19 -3.60 -18.72
N LYS A 77 -23.24 -2.80 -19.80
CA LYS A 77 -23.56 -1.38 -19.69
C LYS A 77 -24.97 -1.12 -19.15
N MET A 78 -25.96 -1.89 -19.60
CA MET A 78 -27.33 -1.79 -19.07
C MET A 78 -27.38 -2.11 -17.59
N ARG A 79 -26.66 -3.15 -17.15
CA ARG A 79 -26.61 -3.57 -15.75
C ARG A 79 -25.90 -2.54 -14.89
N ASP A 80 -24.69 -2.13 -15.28
CA ASP A 80 -23.82 -1.29 -14.45
C ASP A 80 -24.34 0.15 -14.35
N LYS A 81 -25.12 0.62 -15.33
CA LYS A 81 -25.75 1.95 -15.33
C LYS A 81 -27.25 1.93 -15.04
N HIS A 82 -27.82 0.76 -14.75
CA HIS A 82 -29.27 0.56 -14.55
C HIS A 82 -30.13 1.16 -15.68
N LEU A 83 -29.69 1.04 -16.93
CA LEU A 83 -30.38 1.59 -18.11
C LEU A 83 -31.26 0.53 -18.77
N SER A 84 -32.44 0.94 -19.24
CA SER A 84 -33.25 0.14 -20.14
C SER A 84 -32.62 0.08 -21.53
N PHE A 85 -32.93 -0.95 -22.32
CA PHE A 85 -32.36 -1.12 -23.66
C PHE A 85 -32.66 0.09 -24.58
N LYS A 86 -33.84 0.73 -24.41
CA LYS A 86 -34.25 1.92 -25.17
C LYS A 86 -33.39 3.16 -24.91
N GLU A 87 -32.69 3.20 -23.78
CA GLU A 87 -31.83 4.30 -23.34
C GLU A 87 -30.36 4.05 -23.72
N VAL A 88 -30.03 2.88 -24.26
CA VAL A 88 -28.68 2.58 -24.77
C VAL A 88 -28.51 3.28 -26.12
N THR A 89 -27.97 4.49 -26.09
CA THR A 89 -27.82 5.34 -27.27
C THR A 89 -26.57 5.02 -28.11
N ASP A 90 -25.63 4.24 -27.58
CA ASP A 90 -24.30 3.98 -28.15
C ASP A 90 -24.18 2.60 -28.81
N LEU A 91 -25.23 2.15 -29.47
CA LEU A 91 -25.30 0.85 -30.13
C LEU A 91 -24.31 0.73 -31.30
N PHE A 92 -24.00 1.84 -31.95
CA PHE A 92 -23.18 1.89 -33.16
C PHE A 92 -22.00 2.85 -32.99
N GLY A 93 -20.83 2.39 -33.39
CA GLY A 93 -19.62 3.21 -33.45
C GLY A 93 -19.04 3.25 -34.86
N VAL A 94 -18.15 4.20 -35.09
CA VAL A 94 -17.34 4.29 -36.30
C VAL A 94 -15.88 4.09 -35.92
N ARG A 95 -15.17 3.27 -36.69
CA ARG A 95 -13.75 3.00 -36.53
C ARG A 95 -13.03 3.57 -37.74
N ILE A 96 -11.99 4.34 -37.50
CA ILE A 96 -11.12 4.94 -38.51
C ILE A 96 -9.73 4.34 -38.32
N ILE A 97 -9.23 3.68 -39.36
CA ILE A 97 -7.89 3.07 -39.37
C ILE A 97 -7.03 3.90 -40.31
N VAL A 98 -5.90 4.39 -39.79
CA VAL A 98 -4.96 5.25 -40.52
C VAL A 98 -3.55 4.62 -40.54
N PRO A 99 -2.66 5.04 -41.44
CA PRO A 99 -1.33 4.43 -41.52
C PRO A 99 -0.39 4.84 -40.37
N ARG A 100 -0.53 6.05 -39.81
CA ARG A 100 0.43 6.63 -38.85
C ARG A 100 -0.25 7.33 -37.67
N VAL A 101 0.48 7.48 -36.57
CA VAL A 101 -0.03 8.12 -35.34
C VAL A 101 -0.39 9.59 -35.56
N ASP A 102 0.38 10.34 -36.35
CA ASP A 102 0.05 11.74 -36.66
C ASP A 102 -1.28 11.86 -37.43
N ALA A 103 -1.59 10.88 -38.29
CA ALA A 103 -2.86 10.81 -39.00
C ALA A 103 -4.04 10.54 -38.05
N CYS A 104 -3.84 9.90 -36.89
CA CYS A 104 -4.91 9.70 -35.90
C CYS A 104 -5.42 11.05 -35.37
N TYR A 105 -4.50 11.96 -35.03
CA TYR A 105 -4.85 13.28 -34.50
C TYR A 105 -5.40 14.21 -35.59
N ARG A 106 -4.90 14.11 -36.83
CA ARG A 106 -5.49 14.82 -37.98
C ARG A 106 -6.92 14.37 -38.23
N ALA A 107 -7.17 13.05 -38.26
CA ALA A 107 -8.52 12.49 -38.38
C ALA A 107 -9.43 12.91 -37.22
N LEU A 108 -8.92 12.97 -35.98
CA LEU A 108 -9.68 13.47 -34.82
C LEU A 108 -10.16 14.91 -35.05
N GLY A 109 -9.26 15.80 -35.48
CA GLY A 109 -9.60 17.19 -35.77
C GLY A 109 -10.65 17.33 -36.88
N MET A 110 -10.52 16.53 -37.94
CA MET A 110 -11.50 16.51 -39.04
C MET A 110 -12.88 16.04 -38.56
N VAL A 111 -12.92 15.01 -37.71
CA VAL A 111 -14.15 14.47 -37.14
C VAL A 111 -14.81 15.46 -36.16
N HIS A 112 -14.02 16.18 -35.36
CA HIS A 112 -14.51 17.24 -34.45
C HIS A 112 -15.03 18.47 -35.18
N ASN A 113 -14.55 18.72 -36.40
CA ASN A 113 -15.10 19.77 -37.26
C ASN A 113 -16.44 19.36 -37.89
N LEU A 114 -16.61 18.07 -38.22
CA LEU A 114 -17.88 17.55 -38.73
C LEU A 114 -18.98 17.45 -37.66
N PHE A 115 -18.62 17.03 -36.45
CA PHE A 115 -19.57 16.76 -35.37
C PHE A 115 -19.08 17.36 -34.06
N LYS A 116 -20.02 17.90 -33.27
CA LYS A 116 -19.67 18.53 -31.99
C LYS A 116 -19.22 17.49 -30.97
N PRO A 117 -18.02 17.58 -30.38
CA PRO A 117 -17.58 16.66 -29.35
C PRO A 117 -18.34 16.86 -28.04
N VAL A 118 -18.66 15.76 -27.36
CA VAL A 118 -19.28 15.80 -26.03
C VAL A 118 -18.19 16.04 -24.98
N PRO A 119 -18.29 17.11 -24.16
CA PRO A 119 -17.30 17.42 -23.13
C PRO A 119 -17.03 16.24 -22.19
N GLY A 120 -15.75 16.02 -21.87
CA GLY A 120 -15.32 14.94 -20.96
C GLY A 120 -15.45 13.52 -21.52
N ARG A 121 -15.81 13.35 -22.81
CA ARG A 121 -15.90 12.04 -23.47
C ARG A 121 -14.85 11.81 -24.56
N PHE A 122 -13.75 12.55 -24.49
CA PHE A 122 -12.54 12.26 -25.25
C PHE A 122 -11.56 11.50 -24.37
N LYS A 123 -10.96 10.43 -24.90
CA LYS A 123 -9.92 9.65 -24.23
C LYS A 123 -8.80 9.33 -25.21
N ASP A 124 -7.59 9.70 -24.84
CA ASP A 124 -6.39 9.47 -25.63
C ASP A 124 -5.64 8.23 -25.13
N TYR A 125 -6.03 7.06 -25.63
CA TYR A 125 -5.31 5.83 -25.31
C TYR A 125 -4.06 5.62 -26.17
N ILE A 126 -3.71 6.55 -27.06
CA ILE A 126 -2.42 6.50 -27.76
C ILE A 126 -1.34 7.06 -26.82
N ALA A 127 -1.59 8.24 -26.24
CA ALA A 127 -0.70 8.84 -25.25
C ALA A 127 -0.68 8.07 -23.92
N ILE A 128 -1.84 7.52 -23.50
CA ILE A 128 -1.98 6.77 -22.25
C ILE A 128 -2.61 5.39 -22.54
N PRO A 129 -1.81 4.40 -23.00
CA PRO A 129 -2.31 3.05 -23.32
C PRO A 129 -2.94 2.35 -22.13
N LYS A 130 -3.91 1.45 -22.39
CA LYS A 130 -4.49 0.60 -21.34
C LYS A 130 -3.52 -0.51 -20.91
N ILE A 131 -3.80 -1.13 -19.75
CA ILE A 131 -3.02 -2.23 -19.16
C ILE A 131 -2.78 -3.37 -20.17
N ASN A 132 -3.78 -3.72 -20.98
CA ASN A 132 -3.68 -4.78 -21.99
C ASN A 132 -2.96 -4.35 -23.28
N GLY A 133 -2.26 -3.21 -23.29
CA GLY A 133 -1.61 -2.65 -24.47
C GLY A 133 -2.56 -1.94 -25.44
N TYR A 134 -3.87 -1.88 -25.15
CA TYR A 134 -4.83 -1.29 -26.08
C TYR A 134 -4.58 0.20 -26.31
N GLN A 135 -4.41 0.57 -27.58
CA GLN A 135 -4.18 1.95 -28.05
C GLN A 135 -5.25 2.37 -29.06
N SER A 136 -5.86 3.54 -28.86
CA SER A 136 -6.80 4.20 -29.78
C SER A 136 -7.26 5.56 -29.23
N LEU A 137 -7.56 6.53 -30.08
CA LEU A 137 -8.31 7.73 -29.71
C LEU A 137 -9.80 7.42 -29.66
N HIS A 138 -10.46 7.71 -28.55
CA HIS A 138 -11.90 7.53 -28.39
C HIS A 138 -12.56 8.89 -28.22
N THR A 139 -13.60 9.18 -29.00
CA THR A 139 -14.38 10.41 -28.84
C THR A 139 -15.87 10.13 -29.04
N SER A 140 -16.69 10.60 -28.10
CA SER A 140 -18.14 10.65 -28.30
C SER A 140 -18.54 12.01 -28.86
N LEU A 141 -19.33 12.00 -29.91
CA LEU A 141 -19.77 13.18 -30.66
C LEU A 141 -21.29 13.23 -30.69
N GLN A 142 -21.84 14.42 -30.93
CA GLN A 142 -23.26 14.63 -31.14
C GLN A 142 -23.50 15.06 -32.60
N SER A 143 -24.38 14.31 -33.29
CA SER A 143 -24.79 14.68 -34.64
C SER A 143 -25.84 15.79 -34.63
N SER A 144 -26.02 16.46 -35.76
CA SER A 144 -27.05 17.49 -35.95
C SER A 144 -28.48 16.98 -35.74
N TYR A 145 -28.69 15.66 -35.82
CA TYR A 145 -29.98 14.99 -35.59
C TYR A 145 -30.13 14.48 -34.14
N GLY A 146 -29.21 14.85 -33.25
CA GLY A 146 -29.27 14.56 -31.81
C GLY A 146 -28.82 13.15 -31.41
N PHE A 147 -28.37 12.32 -32.36
CA PHE A 147 -27.87 10.98 -32.06
C PHE A 147 -26.38 11.02 -31.68
N PRO A 148 -25.97 10.34 -30.60
CA PRO A 148 -24.56 10.26 -30.23
C PRO A 148 -23.82 9.27 -31.13
N ILE A 149 -22.60 9.61 -31.50
CA ILE A 149 -21.70 8.80 -32.33
C ILE A 149 -20.42 8.56 -31.54
N ASP A 150 -20.06 7.30 -31.32
CA ASP A 150 -18.76 6.94 -30.76
C ASP A 150 -17.77 6.68 -31.91
N VAL A 151 -16.70 7.47 -31.98
CA VAL A 151 -15.64 7.31 -32.98
C VAL A 151 -14.36 6.80 -32.32
N GLN A 152 -13.73 5.82 -32.97
CA GLN A 152 -12.44 5.25 -32.57
C GLN A 152 -11.44 5.42 -33.70
N ILE A 153 -10.29 6.00 -33.40
CA ILE A 153 -9.25 6.27 -34.40
C ILE A 153 -7.97 5.58 -33.94
N ARG A 154 -7.32 4.83 -34.82
CA ARG A 154 -6.07 4.13 -34.49
C ARG A 154 -5.30 3.74 -35.75
N THR A 155 -4.06 3.30 -35.57
CA THR A 155 -3.25 2.80 -36.69
C THR A 155 -3.58 1.35 -37.05
N ILE A 156 -3.06 0.88 -38.19
CA ILE A 156 -3.16 -0.53 -38.60
C ILE A 156 -2.50 -1.45 -37.56
N GLU A 157 -1.36 -1.05 -37.01
CA GLU A 157 -0.65 -1.79 -35.96
C GLU A 157 -1.49 -1.88 -34.67
N MET A 158 -2.01 -0.74 -34.19
CA MET A 158 -2.88 -0.68 -33.01
C MET A 158 -4.19 -1.46 -33.19
N GLU A 159 -4.69 -1.57 -34.42
CA GLU A 159 -5.84 -2.43 -34.74
C GLU A 159 -5.49 -3.92 -34.57
N ARG A 160 -4.33 -4.35 -35.10
CA ARG A 160 -3.87 -5.74 -34.95
C ARG A 160 -3.70 -6.12 -33.48
N GLU A 161 -3.03 -5.27 -32.70
CA GLU A 161 -2.83 -5.49 -31.25
C GLU A 161 -4.17 -5.51 -30.50
N ALA A 162 -5.11 -4.66 -30.87
CA ALA A 162 -6.42 -4.63 -30.23
C ALA A 162 -7.31 -5.85 -30.54
N GLU A 163 -7.14 -6.48 -31.71
CA GLU A 163 -7.89 -7.68 -32.09
C GLU A 163 -7.24 -8.97 -31.59
N HIS A 164 -5.92 -9.08 -31.67
CA HIS A 164 -5.19 -10.32 -31.40
C HIS A 164 -4.44 -10.31 -30.04
N GLY A 165 -4.39 -9.16 -29.36
CA GLY A 165 -3.73 -9.02 -28.07
C GLY A 165 -2.25 -9.42 -28.11
N ILE A 166 -1.78 -10.03 -27.02
CA ILE A 166 -0.37 -10.44 -26.85
C ILE A 166 0.07 -11.49 -27.90
N ALA A 167 -0.88 -12.22 -28.51
CA ALA A 167 -0.58 -13.25 -29.51
C ALA A 167 -0.08 -12.67 -30.86
N SER A 168 -0.31 -11.38 -31.15
CA SER A 168 0.20 -10.77 -32.39
C SER A 168 1.71 -10.55 -32.39
N HIS A 169 2.34 -10.46 -31.22
CA HIS A 169 3.79 -10.25 -31.09
C HIS A 169 4.60 -11.55 -31.14
N TRP A 170 4.00 -12.70 -30.77
CA TRP A 170 4.71 -14.00 -30.75
C TRP A 170 4.88 -14.64 -32.13
N LEU A 171 3.97 -14.38 -33.07
CA LEU A 171 3.93 -15.10 -34.36
C LEU A 171 4.83 -14.50 -35.45
N TYR A 172 5.45 -13.33 -35.25
CA TYR A 172 6.07 -12.59 -36.37
C TYR A 172 7.42 -11.90 -36.10
N LYS A 173 8.10 -12.17 -34.99
CA LYS A 173 9.49 -11.71 -34.79
C LYS A 173 10.41 -12.88 -34.42
N SER A 174 10.70 -13.72 -35.41
CA SER A 174 11.88 -14.58 -35.43
C SER A 174 13.05 -13.98 -36.21
N ASP A 175 12.88 -12.84 -36.86
CA ASP A 175 13.95 -12.10 -37.53
C ASP A 175 13.73 -10.59 -37.36
N GLU A 176 14.83 -9.88 -37.07
CA GLU A 176 15.01 -8.43 -36.94
C GLU A 176 14.96 -7.83 -35.52
N GLU A 177 16.18 -7.61 -35.02
CA GLU A 177 16.54 -6.67 -33.96
C GLU A 177 16.15 -5.23 -34.33
N SER A 178 15.84 -4.44 -33.29
CA SER A 178 15.59 -2.98 -33.30
C SER A 178 14.12 -2.51 -33.38
N SER A 179 13.43 -2.58 -32.23
CA SER A 179 12.51 -1.52 -31.78
C SER A 179 12.02 -1.87 -30.37
N ILE A 180 12.47 -1.08 -29.39
CA ILE A 180 12.15 -1.20 -27.96
C ILE A 180 10.65 -0.89 -27.78
N HIS A 181 9.81 -1.89 -27.48
CA HIS A 181 8.41 -1.68 -27.10
C HIS A 181 8.23 -1.83 -25.59
N VAL A 182 7.76 -0.73 -24.96
CA VAL A 182 7.43 -0.53 -23.54
C VAL A 182 6.52 -1.62 -22.93
N THR A 183 5.81 -2.37 -23.77
CA THR A 183 4.91 -3.45 -23.35
C THR A 183 5.68 -4.70 -22.90
N GLU A 184 6.81 -5.03 -23.54
CA GLU A 184 7.63 -6.20 -23.20
C GLU A 184 8.37 -5.99 -21.87
N SER A 185 8.84 -4.76 -21.62
CA SER A 185 9.47 -4.38 -20.35
C SER A 185 8.48 -4.39 -19.19
N ARG A 186 7.23 -3.95 -19.38
CA ARG A 186 6.22 -3.92 -18.31
C ARG A 186 5.80 -5.32 -17.85
N VAL A 187 5.68 -6.27 -18.77
CA VAL A 187 5.35 -7.67 -18.45
C VAL A 187 6.51 -8.35 -17.75
N ARG A 188 7.75 -8.11 -18.21
CA ARG A 188 8.96 -8.57 -17.50
C ARG A 188 9.07 -7.97 -16.11
N GLU A 189 8.85 -6.67 -15.96
CA GLU A 189 8.90 -5.96 -14.67
C GLU A 189 7.82 -6.46 -13.69
N TRP A 190 6.62 -6.76 -14.20
CA TRP A 190 5.55 -7.38 -13.42
C TRP A 190 5.89 -8.81 -12.97
N MET A 191 6.42 -9.65 -13.87
CA MET A 191 6.91 -11.00 -13.50
C MET A 191 8.05 -10.94 -12.49
N GLN A 192 8.94 -9.96 -12.63
CA GLN A 192 10.07 -9.76 -11.73
C GLN A 192 9.60 -9.31 -10.34
N LYS A 193 8.64 -8.37 -10.26
CA LYS A 193 7.98 -7.98 -8.99
C LYS A 193 7.25 -9.15 -8.32
N LEU A 194 6.59 -10.01 -9.09
CA LEU A 194 5.94 -11.22 -8.59
C LEU A 194 6.95 -12.20 -7.96
N LEU A 195 8.10 -12.40 -8.61
CA LEU A 195 9.18 -13.25 -8.12
C LEU A 195 9.86 -12.67 -6.88
N GLU A 196 10.13 -11.35 -6.85
CA GLU A 196 10.68 -10.65 -5.68
C GLU A 196 9.73 -10.70 -4.47
N MET A 197 8.42 -10.55 -4.71
CA MET A 197 7.40 -10.66 -3.66
C MET A 197 7.29 -12.08 -3.10
N GLN A 198 7.41 -13.11 -3.95
CA GLN A 198 7.45 -14.51 -3.48
C GLN A 198 8.66 -14.76 -2.58
N GLN A 199 9.81 -14.17 -2.87
CA GLN A 199 11.02 -14.31 -2.04
C GLN A 199 10.91 -13.57 -0.70
N SER A 200 10.06 -12.54 -0.62
CA SER A 200 9.92 -11.66 0.55
C SER A 200 8.73 -11.99 1.46
N ALA A 201 7.71 -12.70 0.95
CA ALA A 201 6.47 -12.99 1.67
C ALA A 201 6.59 -14.31 2.45
N GLY A 202 6.51 -14.22 3.79
CA GLY A 202 6.51 -15.40 4.67
C GLY A 202 5.15 -16.12 4.76
N ASP A 203 4.05 -15.47 4.36
CA ASP A 203 2.69 -16.03 4.41
C ASP A 203 2.05 -16.11 3.00
N PRO A 204 1.70 -17.32 2.51
CA PRO A 204 1.00 -17.53 1.24
C PRO A 204 -0.37 -16.81 1.13
N LEU A 205 -1.05 -16.55 2.24
CA LEU A 205 -2.32 -15.82 2.24
C LEU A 205 -2.12 -14.31 1.99
N GLU A 206 -1.10 -13.70 2.60
CA GLU A 206 -0.72 -12.30 2.31
C GLU A 206 -0.28 -12.14 0.85
N PHE A 207 0.43 -13.13 0.32
CA PHE A 207 0.80 -13.17 -1.10
C PHE A 207 -0.45 -13.17 -2.01
N LEU A 208 -1.42 -14.07 -1.76
CA LEU A 208 -2.63 -14.14 -2.57
C LEU A 208 -3.49 -12.87 -2.51
N GLU A 209 -3.59 -12.22 -1.35
CA GLU A 209 -4.28 -10.93 -1.23
C GLU A 209 -3.57 -9.83 -2.01
N SER A 210 -2.23 -9.79 -1.97
CA SER A 210 -1.44 -8.80 -2.70
C SER A 210 -1.58 -8.96 -4.23
N VAL A 211 -1.52 -10.20 -4.71
CA VAL A 211 -1.68 -10.52 -6.14
C VAL A 211 -3.09 -10.18 -6.64
N LYS A 212 -4.12 -10.42 -5.81
CA LYS A 212 -5.51 -10.08 -6.14
C LYS A 212 -5.74 -8.57 -6.23
N LEU A 213 -5.08 -7.77 -5.40
CA LEU A 213 -5.15 -6.31 -5.44
C LEU A 213 -4.43 -5.73 -6.68
N ASP A 214 -3.33 -6.34 -7.10
CA ASP A 214 -2.52 -5.88 -8.24
C ASP A 214 -3.05 -6.33 -9.61
N LEU A 215 -3.87 -7.39 -9.69
CA LEU A 215 -4.34 -7.95 -10.96
C LEU A 215 -5.42 -7.12 -11.69
N PHE A 216 -6.18 -6.25 -10.99
CA PHE A 216 -7.26 -5.46 -11.61
C PHE A 216 -7.57 -4.09 -10.95
N PRO A 217 -6.63 -3.13 -10.83
CA PRO A 217 -7.01 -1.79 -10.39
C PRO A 217 -7.53 -0.93 -11.56
N ASP A 218 -8.57 -0.14 -11.31
CA ASP A 218 -8.67 1.16 -11.96
C ASP A 218 -7.39 1.94 -11.56
N GLU A 219 -6.62 2.47 -12.50
CA GLU A 219 -5.40 3.24 -12.19
C GLU A 219 -5.69 4.74 -12.08
N VAL A 220 -4.95 5.41 -11.20
CA VAL A 220 -4.80 6.87 -11.15
C VAL A 220 -3.40 7.25 -11.62
N TYR A 221 -3.33 8.17 -12.58
CA TYR A 221 -2.10 8.72 -13.15
C TYR A 221 -1.81 10.06 -12.48
N VAL A 222 -0.66 10.14 -11.82
CA VAL A 222 -0.19 11.34 -11.12
C VAL A 222 1.14 11.80 -11.69
N PHE A 223 1.41 13.09 -11.59
CA PHE A 223 2.64 13.71 -12.08
C PHE A 223 3.64 13.92 -10.94
N THR A 224 4.90 13.57 -11.17
CA THR A 224 6.02 13.96 -10.30
C THR A 224 6.31 15.46 -10.44
N PRO A 225 7.09 16.07 -9.53
CA PRO A 225 7.51 17.46 -9.67
C PRO A 225 8.30 17.72 -10.95
N LYS A 226 8.94 16.70 -11.52
CA LYS A 226 9.71 16.76 -12.78
C LYS A 226 8.84 16.56 -14.04
N GLY A 227 7.55 16.26 -13.88
CA GLY A 227 6.61 16.05 -14.99
C GLY A 227 6.54 14.61 -15.50
N GLU A 228 7.19 13.66 -14.83
CA GLU A 228 7.05 12.24 -15.14
C GLU A 228 5.70 11.72 -14.66
N ILE A 229 5.12 10.76 -15.39
CA ILE A 229 3.82 10.17 -15.05
C ILE A 229 4.05 8.87 -14.31
N THR A 230 3.44 8.75 -13.13
CA THR A 230 3.43 7.53 -12.33
C THR A 230 2.00 7.00 -12.24
N ALA A 231 1.82 5.71 -12.54
CA ALA A 231 0.56 5.01 -12.38
C ALA A 231 0.48 4.38 -10.99
N LEU A 232 -0.63 4.60 -10.30
CA LEU A 232 -0.93 4.02 -8.99
C LEU A 232 -2.33 3.39 -8.99
N PRO A 233 -2.61 2.41 -8.11
CA PRO A 233 -3.96 1.90 -7.94
C PRO A 233 -4.94 3.00 -7.48
N ARG A 234 -6.20 2.93 -7.92
CA ARG A 234 -7.25 3.84 -7.46
C ARG A 234 -7.42 3.77 -5.95
N GLY A 235 -7.45 4.93 -5.32
CA GLY A 235 -7.46 5.04 -3.85
C GLY A 235 -6.07 5.11 -3.23
N ALA A 236 -4.99 5.04 -4.02
CA ALA A 236 -3.65 5.30 -3.54
C ALA A 236 -3.52 6.70 -2.94
N THR A 237 -2.77 6.77 -1.85
CA THR A 237 -2.54 7.99 -1.07
C THR A 237 -1.19 8.62 -1.40
N ALA A 238 -0.91 9.79 -0.82
CA ALA A 238 0.41 10.43 -0.98
C ALA A 238 1.56 9.55 -0.43
N VAL A 239 1.30 8.75 0.61
CA VAL A 239 2.29 7.80 1.16
C VAL A 239 2.55 6.66 0.18
N ASP A 240 1.50 6.15 -0.47
CA ASP A 240 1.65 5.13 -1.52
C ASP A 240 2.50 5.66 -2.70
N PHE A 241 2.28 6.92 -3.09
CA PHE A 241 3.11 7.59 -4.09
C PHE A 241 4.57 7.69 -3.65
N ALA A 242 4.84 8.10 -2.39
CA ALA A 242 6.20 8.18 -1.86
C ALA A 242 6.96 6.84 -1.97
N TYR A 243 6.34 5.74 -1.53
CA TYR A 243 6.92 4.38 -1.64
C TYR A 243 6.98 3.86 -3.08
N SER A 244 6.13 4.36 -3.98
CA SER A 244 6.22 4.03 -5.41
C SER A 244 7.49 4.61 -6.03
N VAL A 245 7.87 5.84 -5.65
CA VAL A 245 9.07 6.53 -6.13
C VAL A 245 10.32 5.89 -5.54
N HIS A 246 10.41 5.81 -4.21
CA HIS A 246 11.52 5.15 -3.53
C HIS A 246 11.17 4.78 -2.09
N THR A 247 11.68 3.66 -1.59
CA THR A 247 11.45 3.22 -0.21
C THR A 247 11.95 4.25 0.81
N ASP A 248 13.11 4.85 0.57
CA ASP A 248 13.66 5.89 1.47
C ASP A 248 12.83 7.18 1.48
N ILE A 249 12.24 7.57 0.34
CA ILE A 249 11.34 8.74 0.29
C ILE A 249 10.08 8.45 1.09
N GLY A 250 9.56 7.22 0.98
CA GLY A 250 8.45 6.74 1.81
C GLY A 250 8.79 6.75 3.31
N ASN A 251 9.96 6.24 3.68
CA ASN A 251 10.38 6.14 5.07
C ASN A 251 10.59 7.50 5.75
N HIS A 252 11.11 8.47 5.00
CA HIS A 252 11.42 9.81 5.48
C HIS A 252 10.31 10.83 5.19
N CYS A 253 9.11 10.38 4.81
CA CYS A 253 7.98 11.25 4.46
C CYS A 253 7.40 11.96 5.70
N ILE A 254 7.31 13.29 5.67
CA ILE A 254 6.61 14.07 6.70
C ILE A 254 5.29 14.63 6.18
N ALA A 255 5.30 15.16 4.96
CA ALA A 255 4.16 15.86 4.40
C ALA A 255 4.09 15.70 2.88
N ALA A 256 2.95 16.05 2.29
CA ALA A 256 2.77 16.06 0.86
C ALA A 256 2.14 17.38 0.40
N ARG A 257 2.45 17.77 -0.83
CA ARG A 257 1.75 18.81 -1.56
C ARG A 257 1.11 18.21 -2.80
N VAL A 258 -0.14 18.56 -3.03
CA VAL A 258 -0.91 18.16 -4.22
C VAL A 258 -1.31 19.43 -4.95
N ASP A 259 -0.93 19.54 -6.22
CA ASP A 259 -1.11 20.73 -7.06
C ASP A 259 -0.56 22.02 -6.42
N GLY A 260 0.57 21.89 -5.72
CA GLY A 260 1.26 22.99 -5.04
C GLY A 260 0.67 23.39 -3.69
N ARG A 261 -0.40 22.74 -3.22
CA ARG A 261 -1.03 23.01 -1.91
C ARG A 261 -0.74 21.92 -0.90
N PRO A 262 -0.53 22.25 0.40
CA PRO A 262 -0.36 21.23 1.44
C PRO A 262 -1.59 20.32 1.49
N ALA A 263 -1.35 19.01 1.52
CA ALA A 263 -2.40 18.00 1.56
C ALA A 263 -2.11 16.97 2.67
N PRO A 264 -3.14 16.55 3.44
CA PRO A 264 -3.01 15.43 4.36
C PRO A 264 -2.58 14.13 3.67
N LEU A 265 -1.71 13.36 4.32
CA LEU A 265 -1.13 12.14 3.78
C LEU A 265 -2.13 11.02 3.46
N HIS A 266 -3.30 11.01 4.11
CA HIS A 266 -4.33 9.99 3.95
C HIS A 266 -5.28 10.24 2.77
N ILE A 267 -5.18 11.40 2.10
CA ILE A 267 -6.09 11.73 0.99
C ILE A 267 -5.74 10.87 -0.23
N ALA A 268 -6.77 10.31 -0.85
CA ALA A 268 -6.65 9.57 -2.11
C ALA A 268 -6.33 10.50 -3.28
N LEU A 269 -5.38 10.07 -4.11
CA LEU A 269 -4.93 10.78 -5.30
C LEU A 269 -5.89 10.58 -6.48
N HIS A 270 -5.97 11.61 -7.34
CA HIS A 270 -6.81 11.65 -8.52
C HIS A 270 -5.98 11.83 -9.80
N ASN A 271 -6.58 11.47 -10.93
CA ASN A 271 -5.97 11.62 -12.25
C ASN A 271 -5.55 13.07 -12.53
N GLY A 272 -4.31 13.23 -12.98
CA GLY A 272 -3.76 14.50 -13.45
C GLY A 272 -3.21 15.40 -12.35
N GLN A 273 -3.21 14.96 -11.09
CA GLN A 273 -2.66 15.74 -9.99
C GLN A 273 -1.14 15.69 -9.96
N ARG A 274 -0.50 16.81 -9.61
CA ARG A 274 0.94 16.89 -9.37
C ARG A 274 1.23 16.67 -7.89
N VAL A 275 2.01 15.64 -7.56
CA VAL A 275 2.31 15.26 -6.17
C VAL A 275 3.77 15.54 -5.87
N GLU A 276 4.01 16.25 -4.77
CA GLU A 276 5.33 16.54 -4.23
C GLU A 276 5.40 16.01 -2.79
N ILE A 277 6.43 15.23 -2.48
CA ILE A 277 6.65 14.66 -1.15
C ILE A 277 7.72 15.48 -0.44
N ILE A 278 7.44 15.85 0.80
CA ILE A 278 8.36 16.58 1.67
C ILE A 278 8.97 15.57 2.63
N THR A 279 10.29 15.41 2.56
CA THR A 279 11.07 14.44 3.34
C THR A 279 11.99 15.11 4.36
N ASP A 280 12.31 14.40 5.45
CA ASP A 280 13.30 14.81 6.45
C ASP A 280 14.15 13.62 6.89
N THR A 281 15.44 13.83 7.14
CA THR A 281 16.39 12.76 7.48
C THR A 281 16.10 12.06 8.80
N ASN A 282 15.40 12.72 9.73
CA ASN A 282 15.05 12.15 11.04
C ASN A 282 13.62 11.59 11.07
N ALA A 283 12.87 11.69 9.96
CA ALA A 283 11.51 11.18 9.91
C ALA A 283 11.47 9.66 9.87
N GLN A 284 10.48 9.11 10.58
CA GLN A 284 10.20 7.67 10.62
C GLN A 284 8.73 7.41 10.24
N PRO A 285 8.42 6.27 9.61
CA PRO A 285 7.05 5.87 9.31
C PRO A 285 6.19 5.79 10.55
N ASN A 286 5.02 6.41 10.48
CA ASN A 286 4.04 6.32 11.55
C ASN A 286 3.24 5.01 11.42
N PRO A 287 3.11 4.17 12.47
CA PRO A 287 2.31 2.94 12.43
C PRO A 287 0.84 3.15 12.00
N SER A 288 0.28 4.34 12.25
CA SER A 288 -1.08 4.69 11.82
C SER A 288 -1.26 4.69 10.29
N TRP A 289 -0.18 4.82 9.51
CA TRP A 289 -0.26 4.81 8.05
C TRP A 289 -0.80 3.49 7.51
N LEU A 290 -0.56 2.37 8.19
CA LEU A 290 -1.09 1.06 7.83
C LEU A 290 -2.63 1.00 7.75
N GLN A 291 -3.33 1.97 8.35
CA GLN A 291 -4.79 2.06 8.30
C GLN A 291 -5.32 2.59 6.96
N PHE A 292 -4.51 3.37 6.22
CA PHE A 292 -4.98 4.07 5.03
C PHE A 292 -4.15 3.84 3.77
N VAL A 293 -2.93 3.29 3.86
CA VAL A 293 -2.15 2.96 2.65
C VAL A 293 -2.83 1.86 1.84
N ALA A 294 -2.99 2.12 0.54
CA ALA A 294 -3.72 1.22 -0.35
C ALA A 294 -2.82 0.13 -0.95
N THR A 295 -1.56 0.44 -1.23
CA THR A 295 -0.66 -0.44 -1.98
C THR A 295 -0.04 -1.52 -1.09
N ALA A 296 0.18 -2.71 -1.66
CA ALA A 296 0.89 -3.80 -0.98
C ALA A 296 2.35 -3.42 -0.70
N LYS A 297 3.02 -2.79 -1.67
CA LYS A 297 4.40 -2.30 -1.55
C LYS A 297 4.58 -1.39 -0.32
N ALA A 298 3.77 -0.34 -0.18
CA ALA A 298 3.87 0.57 0.96
C ALA A 298 3.62 -0.16 2.30
N ARG A 299 2.59 -1.02 2.37
CA ARG A 299 2.30 -1.80 3.58
C ARG A 299 3.46 -2.67 4.00
N THR A 300 4.03 -3.45 3.08
CA THR A 300 5.15 -4.35 3.35
C THR A 300 6.40 -3.56 3.76
N SER A 301 6.72 -2.48 3.06
CA SER A 301 7.87 -1.63 3.41
C SER A 301 7.74 -0.99 4.79
N ILE A 302 6.56 -0.46 5.15
CA ILE A 302 6.31 0.12 6.48
C ILE A 302 6.44 -0.94 7.57
N ARG A 303 5.84 -2.13 7.38
CA ARG A 303 5.94 -3.23 8.37
C ARG A 303 7.38 -3.69 8.55
N ASN A 304 8.12 -3.86 7.46
CA ASN A 304 9.53 -4.27 7.52
C ASN A 304 10.38 -3.23 8.24
N TYR A 305 10.17 -1.93 7.97
CA TYR A 305 10.86 -0.86 8.65
C TYR A 305 10.58 -0.86 10.16
N LEU A 306 9.30 -0.94 10.56
CA LEU A 306 8.89 -0.99 11.97
C LEU A 306 9.40 -2.25 12.70
N LYS A 307 9.50 -3.38 11.98
CA LYS A 307 10.08 -4.62 12.52
C LYS A 307 11.58 -4.44 12.75
N ASN A 308 12.30 -3.89 11.78
CA ASN A 308 13.75 -3.73 11.85
C ASN A 308 14.18 -2.69 12.90
N ILE A 309 13.41 -1.62 13.12
CA ILE A 309 13.69 -0.68 14.23
C ILE A 309 13.70 -1.43 15.57
N LYS A 310 12.66 -2.23 15.84
CA LYS A 310 12.58 -2.99 17.08
C LYS A 310 13.73 -3.97 17.23
N THR A 311 14.19 -4.57 16.14
CA THR A 311 15.36 -5.46 16.19
C THR A 311 16.65 -4.67 16.48
N ASN A 312 16.88 -3.53 15.83
CA ASN A 312 18.08 -2.72 16.06
C ASN A 312 18.13 -2.13 17.48
N GLU A 313 17.02 -1.61 17.98
CA GLU A 313 16.89 -1.17 19.38
C GLU A 313 17.19 -2.34 20.34
N ALA A 314 16.75 -3.57 19.99
CA ALA A 314 16.97 -4.76 20.82
C ALA A 314 18.44 -5.15 20.86
N ILE A 315 19.11 -5.08 19.70
CA ILE A 315 20.53 -5.35 19.57
C ILE A 315 21.34 -4.38 20.42
N GLU A 316 21.07 -3.07 20.33
CA GLU A 316 21.79 -2.06 21.11
C GLU A 316 21.58 -2.22 22.62
N LEU A 317 20.34 -2.46 23.04
CA LEU A 317 20.04 -2.72 24.45
C LEU A 317 20.72 -4.02 24.92
N GLY A 318 20.60 -5.10 24.16
CA GLY A 318 21.21 -6.39 24.47
C GLY A 318 22.73 -6.33 24.59
N ARG A 319 23.40 -5.58 23.70
CA ARG A 319 24.85 -5.30 23.79
C ARG A 319 25.20 -4.62 25.11
N ARG A 320 24.50 -3.54 25.47
CA ARG A 320 24.73 -2.82 26.74
C ARG A 320 24.50 -3.71 27.96
N MET A 321 23.46 -4.53 27.93
CA MET A 321 23.12 -5.45 29.02
C MET A 321 24.16 -6.55 29.18
N LEU A 322 24.62 -7.15 28.08
CA LEU A 322 25.68 -8.15 28.12
C LEU A 322 27.01 -7.56 28.58
N ASP A 323 27.38 -6.38 28.08
CA ASP A 323 28.60 -5.67 28.52
C ASP A 323 28.55 -5.31 30.01
N THR A 324 27.40 -4.88 30.51
CA THR A 324 27.19 -4.59 31.94
C THR A 324 27.30 -5.85 32.81
N ALA A 325 26.80 -6.99 32.31
CA ALA A 325 26.95 -8.28 32.99
C ALA A 325 28.41 -8.76 32.96
N LEU A 326 29.12 -8.64 31.84
CA LEU A 326 30.53 -9.01 31.71
C LEU A 326 31.44 -8.15 32.58
N LYS A 327 31.16 -6.85 32.70
CA LYS A 327 31.90 -5.94 33.59
C LYS A 327 31.85 -6.37 35.04
N SER A 328 30.72 -6.93 35.48
CA SER A 328 30.59 -7.49 36.83
C SER A 328 31.44 -8.74 37.06
N LEU A 329 31.88 -9.39 35.97
CA LEU A 329 32.81 -10.52 35.95
C LEU A 329 34.23 -10.10 35.53
N HIS A 330 34.54 -8.79 35.56
CA HIS A 330 35.83 -8.19 35.19
C HIS A 330 36.26 -8.40 33.73
N HIS A 331 35.30 -8.57 32.81
CA HIS A 331 35.55 -8.67 31.38
C HIS A 331 34.76 -7.61 30.60
N THR A 332 35.16 -7.32 29.37
CA THR A 332 34.40 -6.42 28.49
C THR A 332 33.93 -7.12 27.23
N LEU A 333 32.81 -6.66 26.65
CA LEU A 333 32.29 -7.26 25.42
C LEU A 333 33.31 -7.19 24.27
N ALA A 334 34.09 -6.11 24.20
CA ALA A 334 35.12 -5.91 23.18
C ALA A 334 36.24 -6.97 23.25
N GLU A 335 36.66 -7.39 24.45
CA GLU A 335 37.65 -8.46 24.64
C GLU A 335 37.12 -9.80 24.12
N LEU A 336 35.84 -10.10 24.36
CA LEU A 336 35.20 -11.33 23.92
C LEU A 336 34.94 -11.37 22.41
N GLU A 337 34.61 -10.22 21.81
CA GLU A 337 34.50 -10.08 20.35
C GLU A 337 35.87 -10.27 19.67
N GLN A 338 36.94 -9.68 20.23
CA GLN A 338 38.30 -9.87 19.71
C GLN A 338 38.83 -11.31 19.85
N ALA A 339 38.43 -12.00 20.91
CA ALA A 339 38.78 -13.40 21.14
C ALA A 339 37.88 -14.40 20.38
N GLU A 340 36.93 -13.91 19.58
CA GLU A 340 35.94 -14.71 18.82
C GLU A 340 35.18 -15.75 19.69
N LEU A 341 34.98 -15.48 20.98
CA LEU A 341 34.41 -16.44 21.93
C LEU A 341 32.88 -16.63 21.80
N ILE A 342 32.21 -15.75 21.05
CA ILE A 342 30.76 -15.74 20.84
C ILE A 342 30.38 -16.66 19.69
N THR A 343 31.02 -16.49 18.52
CA THR A 343 30.74 -17.20 17.27
C THR A 343 30.64 -18.73 17.40
N PRO A 344 31.59 -19.45 18.03
CA PRO A 344 31.52 -20.91 18.14
C PRO A 344 30.38 -21.43 19.03
N ARG A 345 29.80 -20.57 19.88
CA ARG A 345 28.72 -20.95 20.82
C ARG A 345 27.31 -20.62 20.32
N LEU A 346 27.19 -19.85 19.25
CA LEU A 346 25.89 -19.50 18.65
C LEU A 346 25.05 -20.72 18.26
N SER A 347 25.70 -21.78 17.75
CA SER A 347 25.04 -23.04 17.39
C SER A 347 24.34 -23.74 18.57
N LYS A 348 24.89 -23.61 19.79
CA LYS A 348 24.31 -24.19 21.02
C LYS A 348 22.99 -23.51 21.40
N TRP A 349 22.87 -22.22 21.11
CA TRP A 349 21.65 -21.44 21.34
C TRP A 349 20.70 -21.42 20.13
N GLN A 350 21.03 -22.17 19.07
CA GLN A 350 20.27 -22.19 17.81
C GLN A 350 20.22 -20.81 17.12
N LEU A 351 21.24 -19.99 17.33
CA LEU A 351 21.35 -18.64 16.76
C LEU A 351 22.34 -18.63 15.59
N GLN A 352 22.11 -17.76 14.62
CA GLN A 352 22.91 -17.66 13.39
C GLN A 352 23.94 -16.53 13.44
N SER A 353 23.72 -15.50 14.27
CA SER A 353 24.60 -14.34 14.37
C SER A 353 24.71 -13.79 15.79
N SER A 354 25.79 -13.04 16.06
CA SER A 354 25.96 -12.28 17.31
C SER A 354 24.87 -11.22 17.50
N ASP A 355 24.43 -10.58 16.41
CA ASP A 355 23.32 -9.62 16.44
C ASP A 355 22.00 -10.29 16.85
N GLU A 356 21.73 -11.50 16.39
CA GLU A 356 20.56 -12.27 16.84
C GLU A 356 20.62 -12.59 18.34
N LEU A 357 21.80 -12.93 18.86
CA LEU A 357 22.01 -13.10 20.30
C LEU A 357 21.73 -11.80 21.07
N PHE A 358 22.23 -10.66 20.60
CA PHE A 358 21.97 -9.38 21.25
C PHE A 358 20.47 -9.02 21.19
N ALA A 359 19.81 -9.26 20.07
CA ALA A 359 18.36 -9.06 19.95
C ALA A 359 17.58 -9.91 20.96
N GLU A 360 17.89 -11.20 21.09
CA GLU A 360 17.23 -12.12 22.03
C GLU A 360 17.47 -11.74 23.50
N ILE A 361 18.65 -11.19 23.82
CA ILE A 361 18.93 -10.61 25.14
C ILE A 361 18.09 -9.34 25.35
N GLY A 362 18.03 -8.45 24.34
CA GLY A 362 17.23 -7.22 24.40
C GLY A 362 15.74 -7.49 24.59
N PHE A 363 15.20 -8.53 23.94
CA PHE A 363 13.81 -8.95 24.12
C PHE A 363 13.53 -9.68 25.46
N GLY A 364 14.58 -10.00 26.23
CA GLY A 364 14.48 -10.70 27.51
C GLY A 364 14.17 -12.19 27.37
N ASN A 365 14.44 -12.78 26.20
CA ASN A 365 14.33 -14.22 25.98
C ASN A 365 15.57 -14.96 26.51
N HIS A 366 16.74 -14.33 26.41
CA HIS A 366 17.97 -14.74 27.08
C HIS A 366 18.39 -13.71 28.15
N LEU A 367 18.85 -14.20 29.30
CA LEU A 367 19.32 -13.34 30.39
C LEU A 367 20.82 -13.08 30.22
N ALA A 368 21.20 -11.80 30.07
CA ALA A 368 22.58 -11.37 29.91
C ALA A 368 23.58 -11.97 30.93
N PRO A 369 23.26 -12.05 32.24
CA PRO A 369 24.18 -12.64 33.23
C PRO A 369 24.45 -14.14 33.03
N LEU A 370 23.45 -14.90 32.55
CA LEU A 370 23.62 -16.33 32.28
C LEU A 370 24.51 -16.55 31.05
N ILE A 371 24.28 -15.76 29.99
CA ILE A 371 25.10 -15.80 28.78
C ILE A 371 26.54 -15.39 29.09
N ALA A 372 26.75 -14.34 29.89
CA ALA A 372 28.09 -13.90 30.30
C ALA A 372 28.89 -15.01 31.02
N ARG A 373 28.27 -15.73 31.96
CA ARG A 373 28.92 -16.84 32.68
C ARG A 373 29.22 -18.03 31.78
N GLU A 374 28.29 -18.37 30.89
CA GLU A 374 28.46 -19.46 29.92
C GLU A 374 29.60 -19.15 28.94
N LEU A 375 29.73 -17.90 28.49
CA LEU A 375 30.83 -17.45 27.63
C LEU A 375 32.20 -17.57 28.32
N LEU A 376 32.25 -17.39 29.64
CA LEU A 376 33.46 -17.48 30.45
C LEU A 376 33.71 -18.89 31.02
N GLN A 377 32.84 -19.87 30.74
CA GLN A 377 32.93 -21.26 31.25
C GLN A 377 33.08 -21.36 32.78
N GLN A 378 32.50 -20.43 33.54
CA GLN A 378 32.47 -20.52 35.00
C GLN A 378 31.27 -21.38 35.43
N HIS A 379 31.53 -22.60 35.90
CA HIS A 379 30.52 -23.61 36.28
C HIS A 379 30.18 -23.66 37.77
N ASP A 380 30.63 -22.70 38.59
CA ASP A 380 30.23 -22.64 40.00
C ASP A 380 28.79 -22.11 40.15
N ALA A 381 27.87 -23.05 39.99
CA ALA A 381 26.46 -22.91 40.28
C ALA A 381 26.27 -22.76 41.81
N GLU A 382 25.65 -21.65 42.21
CA GLU A 382 24.83 -21.44 43.42
C GLU A 382 25.24 -20.32 44.41
N GLN A 383 26.47 -19.80 44.43
CA GLN A 383 26.86 -18.86 45.52
C GLN A 383 27.09 -17.37 45.17
N SER A 384 27.16 -16.96 43.91
CA SER A 384 27.59 -15.59 43.54
C SER A 384 26.57 -14.74 42.79
N VAL A 385 25.26 -15.01 42.89
CA VAL A 385 24.23 -14.11 42.29
C VAL A 385 24.09 -12.81 43.10
N ALA A 386 24.64 -12.74 44.32
CA ALA A 386 24.44 -11.63 45.24
C ALA A 386 25.42 -10.43 45.07
N GLU A 387 26.57 -10.60 44.42
CA GLU A 387 27.66 -9.59 44.48
C GLU A 387 27.86 -8.76 43.20
N ALA A 388 27.31 -9.19 42.07
CA ALA A 388 27.42 -8.49 40.80
C ALA A 388 26.32 -7.41 40.64
N LYS A 389 26.32 -6.37 41.48
CA LYS A 389 25.42 -5.20 41.32
C LYS A 389 25.98 -4.23 40.29
N SER A 390 25.97 -4.60 39.01
CA SER A 390 26.17 -3.63 37.93
C SER A 390 24.83 -3.00 37.54
N THR A 391 24.77 -1.68 37.59
CA THR A 391 23.54 -0.91 37.38
C THR A 391 23.44 -0.46 35.92
N LEU A 392 22.31 -0.78 35.27
CA LEU A 392 22.03 -0.34 33.90
C LEU A 392 21.39 1.06 33.91
N ALA A 393 22.03 2.03 33.25
CA ALA A 393 21.45 3.38 33.11
C ALA A 393 20.42 3.40 31.96
N ILE A 394 19.22 3.91 32.25
CA ILE A 394 18.08 4.02 31.34
C ILE A 394 17.79 5.49 31.07
N ARG A 395 17.87 5.87 29.79
CA ARG A 395 17.56 7.23 29.31
C ARG A 395 16.08 7.50 29.12
N GLY A 396 15.31 6.43 28.98
CA GLY A 396 13.89 6.49 28.67
C GLY A 396 13.53 6.82 27.22
N THR A 397 14.54 6.92 26.35
CA THR A 397 14.44 7.00 24.89
C THR A 397 14.72 5.65 24.22
N GLU A 398 14.78 4.57 24.99
CA GLU A 398 15.19 3.20 24.55
C GLU A 398 14.10 2.45 23.76
N GLY A 399 13.22 3.21 23.12
CA GLY A 399 12.26 2.72 22.14
C GLY A 399 11.24 1.73 22.71
N SER A 400 10.84 0.76 21.89
CA SER A 400 9.69 -0.12 22.19
C SER A 400 9.98 -1.25 23.18
N ILE A 401 11.22 -1.38 23.63
CA ILE A 401 11.75 -2.58 24.30
C ILE A 401 11.88 -2.38 25.81
N VAL A 402 12.03 -1.12 26.21
CA VAL A 402 11.91 -0.72 27.61
C VAL A 402 10.53 -0.12 27.80
N THR A 403 9.71 -0.82 28.58
CA THR A 403 8.32 -0.42 28.81
C THR A 403 8.12 0.00 30.26
N TYR A 404 7.44 1.11 30.47
CA TYR A 404 7.11 1.58 31.81
C TYR A 404 5.85 0.90 32.34
N ALA A 405 5.92 0.35 33.54
CA ALA A 405 4.82 -0.38 34.12
C ALA A 405 3.62 0.52 34.40
N LYS A 406 2.45 0.11 33.92
CA LYS A 406 1.18 0.83 34.16
C LYS A 406 0.71 0.77 35.62
N CYS A 407 1.23 -0.17 36.43
CA CYS A 407 0.82 -0.35 37.82
C CYS A 407 1.44 0.68 38.79
N CYS A 408 2.65 1.17 38.49
CA CYS A 408 3.37 2.12 39.35
C CYS A 408 3.85 3.38 38.63
N ARG A 409 3.81 3.42 37.29
CA ARG A 409 4.08 4.60 36.46
C ARG A 409 5.35 5.36 36.86
N PRO A 410 6.52 4.72 36.74
CA PRO A 410 7.78 5.32 37.16
C PRO A 410 8.09 6.60 36.37
N ILE A 411 8.60 7.61 37.05
CA ILE A 411 9.07 8.88 36.46
C ILE A 411 10.53 9.17 36.86
N PRO A 412 11.25 10.02 36.10
CA PRO A 412 12.60 10.42 36.46
C PRO A 412 12.68 10.95 37.91
N GLY A 413 13.62 10.40 38.67
CA GLY A 413 13.78 10.67 40.11
C GLY A 413 13.22 9.59 41.03
N ASP A 414 12.33 8.72 40.55
CA ASP A 414 11.87 7.57 41.33
C ASP A 414 12.97 6.52 41.48
N PRO A 415 13.08 5.84 42.64
CA PRO A 415 13.88 4.63 42.74
C PRO A 415 13.20 3.52 41.91
N ILE A 416 13.91 3.03 40.90
CA ILE A 416 13.40 2.07 39.91
C ILE A 416 14.18 0.75 39.91
N PHE A 417 13.51 -0.31 39.46
CA PHE A 417 14.10 -1.59 39.12
C PHE A 417 13.51 -2.12 37.80
N GLY A 418 14.29 -2.93 37.08
CA GLY A 418 13.89 -3.57 35.84
C GLY A 418 13.49 -5.02 36.07
N TYR A 419 12.45 -5.48 35.38
CA TYR A 419 12.03 -6.87 35.41
C TYR A 419 11.86 -7.42 33.99
N PHE A 420 12.50 -8.54 33.69
CA PHE A 420 12.41 -9.19 32.38
C PHE A 420 11.05 -9.85 32.16
N THR A 421 10.40 -9.49 31.06
CA THR A 421 9.20 -10.15 30.58
C THR A 421 9.44 -10.68 29.18
N SER A 422 9.38 -12.01 29.01
CA SER A 422 9.61 -12.67 27.73
C SER A 422 8.76 -12.05 26.61
N GLY A 423 9.43 -11.66 25.52
CA GLY A 423 8.81 -11.01 24.36
C GLY A 423 8.40 -9.54 24.53
N ARG A 424 8.55 -8.95 25.73
CA ARG A 424 8.28 -7.52 25.99
C ARG A 424 9.50 -6.74 26.46
N GLY A 425 10.68 -7.38 26.50
CA GLY A 425 11.92 -6.77 26.97
C GLY A 425 11.89 -6.51 28.47
N VAL A 426 12.40 -5.34 28.85
CA VAL A 426 12.55 -4.93 30.25
C VAL A 426 11.38 -4.04 30.64
N VAL A 427 10.65 -4.43 31.68
CA VAL A 427 9.57 -3.63 32.25
C VAL A 427 10.11 -2.88 33.47
N ILE A 428 10.02 -1.55 33.46
CA ILE A 428 10.50 -0.70 34.54
C ILE A 428 9.41 -0.48 35.57
N HIS A 429 9.75 -0.77 36.82
CA HIS A 429 8.89 -0.60 37.98
C HIS A 429 9.56 0.30 39.02
N THR A 430 8.76 0.97 39.84
CA THR A 430 9.26 1.65 41.04
C THR A 430 9.57 0.61 42.12
N CYS A 431 10.58 0.84 42.96
CA CYS A 431 10.91 -0.03 44.09
C CYS A 431 9.77 -0.21 45.10
N ASN A 432 8.74 0.64 45.09
CA ASN A 432 7.53 0.53 45.91
C ASN A 432 6.31 -0.04 45.15
N CYS A 433 6.53 -0.82 44.10
CA CYS A 433 5.43 -1.39 43.30
C CYS A 433 4.63 -2.42 44.10
N ASN A 434 3.29 -2.39 44.03
CA ASN A 434 2.44 -3.40 44.69
C ASN A 434 2.72 -4.85 44.24
N ASN A 435 3.29 -5.03 43.05
CA ASN A 435 3.62 -6.34 42.50
C ASN A 435 5.04 -6.83 42.89
N LEU A 436 5.78 -6.05 43.69
CA LEU A 436 7.19 -6.33 44.05
C LEU A 436 7.38 -7.74 44.61
N ALA A 437 6.49 -8.17 45.51
CA ALA A 437 6.54 -9.49 46.14
C ALA A 437 6.46 -10.65 45.13
N THR A 438 5.78 -10.45 43.99
CA THR A 438 5.71 -11.44 42.91
C THR A 438 7.02 -11.50 42.14
N TYR A 439 7.64 -10.35 41.89
CA TYR A 439 8.91 -10.26 41.15
C TYR A 439 10.10 -10.77 41.95
N GLN A 440 10.11 -10.58 43.27
CA GLN A 440 11.15 -11.12 44.17
C GLN A 440 11.26 -12.65 44.15
N LYS A 441 10.20 -13.37 43.73
CA LYS A 441 10.23 -14.84 43.60
C LYS A 441 11.12 -15.35 42.46
N HIS A 442 11.51 -14.47 41.53
CA HIS A 442 12.39 -14.79 40.42
C HIS A 442 13.56 -13.79 40.35
N PRO A 443 14.52 -13.83 41.29
CA PRO A 443 15.64 -12.89 41.36
C PRO A 443 16.47 -12.82 40.08
N GLN A 444 16.56 -13.93 39.35
CA GLN A 444 17.27 -14.02 38.07
C GLN A 444 16.68 -13.13 36.96
N LYS A 445 15.42 -12.68 37.09
CA LYS A 445 14.77 -11.77 36.15
C LYS A 445 14.87 -10.30 36.56
N TRP A 446 15.55 -10.03 37.67
CA TRP A 446 15.75 -8.70 38.20
C TRP A 446 16.95 -8.02 37.54
N VAL A 447 16.80 -6.74 37.22
CA VAL A 447 17.89 -5.90 36.74
C VAL A 447 17.90 -4.62 37.58
N ASP A 448 19.03 -4.31 38.19
CA ASP A 448 19.22 -3.02 38.85
C ASP A 448 19.40 -1.96 37.76
N VAL A 449 18.49 -0.97 37.76
CA VAL A 449 18.45 0.09 36.76
C VAL A 449 18.45 1.46 37.44
N THR A 450 19.01 2.46 36.79
CA THR A 450 18.98 3.86 37.26
C THR A 450 18.60 4.78 36.11
N TRP A 451 18.06 5.96 36.46
CA TRP A 451 17.83 7.01 35.47
C TRP A 451 19.16 7.59 35.00
N ASP A 452 19.30 7.78 33.69
CA ASP A 452 20.42 8.54 33.15
C ASP A 452 20.30 10.03 33.55
N SER A 453 21.44 10.68 33.69
CA SER A 453 21.60 12.08 34.09
C SER A 453 21.15 13.08 33.02
N MET A 454 21.09 12.66 31.76
CA MET A 454 20.61 13.44 30.62
C MET A 454 19.08 13.33 30.51
N HIS A 455 18.39 14.37 30.98
CA HIS A 455 16.94 14.47 30.84
C HIS A 455 16.62 15.05 29.46
N ASP A 456 16.44 14.18 28.47
CA ASP A 456 15.79 14.57 27.22
C ASP A 456 14.35 15.02 27.52
N ASN A 457 13.76 15.82 26.63
CA ASN A 457 12.42 16.41 26.78
C ASN A 457 11.29 15.37 26.60
N THR A 458 11.48 14.15 27.12
CA THR A 458 10.57 13.00 27.02
C THR A 458 9.38 13.16 27.98
N LEU A 459 8.18 12.87 27.45
CA LEU A 459 6.94 12.94 28.21
C LEU A 459 6.68 11.61 28.92
N PHE A 460 6.37 11.67 30.22
CA PHE A 460 6.04 10.50 31.04
C PHE A 460 4.58 10.52 31.46
N LEU A 461 3.97 9.34 31.55
CA LEU A 461 2.60 9.19 32.07
C LEU A 461 2.64 9.15 33.60
N ALA A 462 2.14 10.19 34.26
CA ALA A 462 1.97 10.23 35.71
C ALA A 462 0.48 10.18 36.08
N ASP A 463 0.15 9.54 37.21
CA ASP A 463 -1.18 9.62 37.81
C ASP A 463 -1.16 10.64 38.95
N LEU A 464 -2.09 11.60 38.91
CA LEU A 464 -2.27 12.59 39.98
C LEU A 464 -3.54 12.27 40.77
N ARG A 465 -3.40 12.02 42.07
CA ARG A 465 -4.53 11.92 42.99
C ARG A 465 -4.80 13.31 43.58
N VAL A 466 -5.91 13.92 43.18
CA VAL A 466 -6.32 15.24 43.67
C VAL A 466 -7.48 15.07 44.66
N SER A 467 -7.29 15.52 45.89
CA SER A 467 -8.35 15.59 46.89
C SER A 467 -8.96 16.99 46.89
N VAL A 468 -10.25 17.08 46.60
CA VAL A 468 -10.97 18.37 46.52
C VAL A 468 -12.15 18.36 47.47
N SER A 469 -12.45 19.53 48.05
CA SER A 469 -13.69 19.69 48.80
C SER A 469 -14.89 19.64 47.83
N ASN A 470 -15.95 18.94 48.22
CA ASN A 470 -17.10 18.74 47.36
C ASN A 470 -17.96 20.02 47.32
N GLN A 471 -17.69 20.91 46.35
CA GLN A 471 -18.44 22.14 46.12
C GLN A 471 -18.95 22.22 44.68
N ARG A 472 -20.02 22.98 44.46
CA ARG A 472 -20.63 23.18 43.14
C ARG A 472 -19.60 23.80 42.19
N GLY A 473 -19.34 23.13 41.06
CA GLY A 473 -18.42 23.60 40.02
C GLY A 473 -16.96 23.13 40.18
N VAL A 474 -16.59 22.46 41.27
CA VAL A 474 -15.20 22.01 41.51
C VAL A 474 -14.66 21.10 40.40
N LEU A 475 -15.48 20.21 39.85
CA LEU A 475 -15.07 19.35 38.73
C LEU A 475 -14.78 20.16 37.46
N ALA A 476 -15.55 21.21 37.19
CA ALA A 476 -15.31 22.08 36.04
C ALA A 476 -14.01 22.86 36.20
N THR A 477 -13.70 23.32 37.41
CA THR A 477 -12.42 23.99 37.72
C THR A 477 -11.24 23.05 37.52
N VAL A 478 -11.34 21.80 37.98
CA VAL A 478 -10.27 20.79 37.81
C VAL A 478 -10.12 20.39 36.32
N ALA A 479 -11.21 20.29 35.57
CA ALA A 479 -11.13 19.99 34.14
C ALA A 479 -10.52 21.15 33.33
N ALA A 480 -10.85 22.40 33.69
CA ALA A 480 -10.30 23.61 33.04
C ALA A 480 -8.78 23.74 33.18
N THR A 481 -8.17 23.08 34.17
CA THR A 481 -6.70 23.02 34.34
C THR A 481 -5.99 22.04 33.40
N GLY A 482 -6.70 21.33 32.50
CA GLY A 482 -6.08 20.54 31.43
C GLY A 482 -5.69 19.10 31.78
N LEU A 483 -6.23 18.53 32.87
CA LEU A 483 -6.02 17.13 33.24
C LEU A 483 -6.99 16.20 32.49
N VAL A 484 -6.58 15.02 32.03
CA VAL A 484 -7.46 13.98 31.47
C VAL A 484 -7.92 13.04 32.60
N HIS A 485 -9.24 12.89 32.82
CA HIS A 485 -9.79 12.31 34.05
C HIS A 485 -10.45 10.92 33.86
N ARG A 486 -10.22 10.02 34.83
CA ARG A 486 -11.01 8.80 35.06
C ARG A 486 -11.54 8.80 36.50
N PHE A 487 -12.84 8.94 36.68
CA PHE A 487 -13.45 8.99 38.00
C PHE A 487 -13.55 7.58 38.62
N VAL A 488 -12.90 7.39 39.76
CA VAL A 488 -13.07 6.18 40.58
C VAL A 488 -13.70 6.61 41.90
N ARG A 489 -14.92 6.15 42.16
CA ARG A 489 -15.56 6.33 43.48
C ARG A 489 -14.75 5.53 44.50
N PRO A 490 -14.36 6.11 45.65
CA PRO A 490 -13.81 5.31 46.73
C PRO A 490 -14.85 4.26 47.18
N PRO A 491 -14.44 3.07 47.62
CA PRO A 491 -15.33 2.16 48.32
C PRO A 491 -15.91 2.90 49.52
N SER A 492 -17.24 2.84 49.69
CA SER A 492 -17.95 3.49 50.78
C SER A 492 -17.34 3.07 52.11
N LEU A 493 -16.75 4.03 52.83
CA LEU A 493 -16.60 3.92 54.27
C LEU A 493 -18.02 3.77 54.82
N ALA A 494 -18.31 2.59 55.35
CA ALA A 494 -19.52 2.32 56.10
C ALA A 494 -19.68 3.40 57.17
N GLN A 495 -20.91 3.89 57.31
CA GLN A 495 -21.32 4.78 58.37
C GLN A 495 -20.86 4.24 59.73
N ALA A 496 -20.17 5.08 60.49
CA ALA A 496 -20.18 5.11 61.94
C ALA A 496 -20.41 6.56 62.35
#